data_AF-A0A353N5W5-F1
#
_entry.id   AF-A0A353N5W5-F1
#
_cell.length_a   1.000
_cell.length_b   1.000
_cell.length_c   1.000
_cell.angle_alpha   90.00
_cell.angle_beta   90.00
_cell.angle_gamma   90.00
#
_symmetry.space_group_name_H-M   'P 1'
#
loop_
_entity.id
_entity.type
_entity.pdbx_description
1 polymer ?
#
loop_
_entity_poly.entity_id
_entity_poly.type
_entity_poly.pdbx_seq_one_letter_code
_entity_poly.pdbx_strand_id
1 'polypeptide(L)'
;MMDVFVATTDIFWRVLVVFSLALFGIAARKSDVFKEEAKQSLADIMLNITLPPLIFVSMTVDITWEKLLSGIVSPFIALALVGLMIIVAKALGKLVTMMPQRRGTFSILCAMPNTAFIGFPVILSILGQEGLAYAVLYDIGI
;
A
#
# COMPACT_ATOMS: atom_id res chain seq x y z
N MET A 1 4.35 -16.21 -21.97
CA MET A 1 3.06 -15.66 -21.50
C MET A 1 2.64 -16.57 -20.36
N MET A 2 2.88 -16.17 -19.11
CA MET A 2 2.38 -16.94 -17.97
C MET A 2 0.89 -16.64 -17.87
N ASP A 3 0.04 -17.66 -18.04
CA ASP A 3 -1.37 -17.58 -17.72
C ASP A 3 -1.51 -17.49 -16.19
N VAL A 4 -1.23 -16.31 -15.65
CA VAL A 4 -1.47 -16.01 -14.25
C VAL A 4 -2.97 -15.79 -14.09
N PHE A 5 -3.74 -16.87 -14.09
CA PHE A 5 -5.14 -16.83 -13.75
C PHE A 5 -5.27 -16.73 -12.23
N VAL A 6 -5.17 -15.51 -11.70
CA VAL A 6 -5.46 -15.25 -10.30
C VAL A 6 -6.96 -15.13 -10.14
N ALA A 7 -7.57 -16.04 -9.38
CA ALA A 7 -8.98 -15.91 -9.06
C ALA A 7 -9.20 -14.67 -8.18
N THR A 8 -10.24 -13.88 -8.45
CA THR A 8 -10.58 -12.70 -7.62
C THR A 8 -10.81 -13.09 -6.16
N THR A 9 -11.25 -14.32 -5.91
CA THR A 9 -11.36 -14.91 -4.58
C THR A 9 -10.03 -14.96 -3.84
N ASP A 10 -8.93 -15.30 -4.53
CA ASP A 10 -7.61 -15.40 -3.91
C ASP A 10 -7.10 -14.03 -3.49
N ILE A 11 -7.28 -13.02 -4.36
CA ILE A 11 -6.95 -11.62 -4.05
C ILE A 11 -7.71 -11.16 -2.80
N PHE A 12 -9.03 -11.40 -2.78
CA PHE A 12 -9.88 -11.03 -1.66
C PHE A 12 -9.41 -11.67 -0.34
N TRP A 13 -9.11 -12.97 -0.37
CA TRP A 13 -8.62 -13.67 0.82
C TRP A 13 -7.27 -13.16 1.30
N ARG A 14 -6.32 -12.88 0.41
CA ARG A 14 -5.00 -12.33 0.80
C ARG A 14 -5.12 -10.96 1.44
N VAL A 15 -5.95 -10.09 0.87
CA VAL A 15 -6.25 -8.78 1.45
C VAL A 15 -6.87 -8.95 2.84
N LEU A 16 -7.86 -9.83 2.99
CA LEU A 16 -8.52 -10.09 4.27
C LEU A 16 -7.52 -10.59 5.34
N VAL A 17 -6.59 -11.47 4.97
CA VAL A 17 -5.52 -11.93 5.87
C VAL A 17 -4.64 -10.76 6.34
N VAL A 18 -4.20 -9.88 5.45
CA VAL A 18 -3.41 -8.70 5.83
C VAL A 18 -4.21 -7.79 6.77
N PHE A 19 -5.48 -7.52 6.48
CA PHE A 19 -6.35 -6.73 7.36
C PHE A 19 -6.59 -7.40 8.72
N SER A 20 -6.64 -8.73 8.77
CA SER A 20 -6.80 -9.47 10.02
C SER A 20 -5.64 -9.24 11.00
N LEU A 21 -4.45 -8.85 10.51
CA LEU A 21 -3.32 -8.49 11.38
C LEU A 21 -3.64 -7.31 12.31
N ALA A 22 -4.53 -6.40 11.88
CA ALA A 22 -4.99 -5.30 12.72
C ALA A 22 -5.74 -5.79 13.98
N LEU A 23 -6.37 -6.98 13.93
CA LEU A 23 -7.07 -7.56 15.07
C LEU A 23 -6.13 -7.84 16.24
N PHE A 24 -4.89 -8.26 15.98
CA PHE A 24 -3.90 -8.47 17.04
C PHE A 24 -3.53 -7.17 17.73
N GLY A 25 -3.39 -6.07 16.97
CA GLY A 25 -3.17 -4.74 17.55
C GLY A 25 -4.35 -4.27 18.40
N ILE A 26 -5.59 -4.52 17.95
CA ILE A 26 -6.80 -4.21 18.71
C ILE A 26 -6.88 -5.05 19.99
N ALA A 27 -6.59 -6.35 19.90
CA ALA A 27 -6.58 -7.26 21.05
C ALA A 27 -5.53 -6.84 22.07
N ALA A 28 -4.30 -6.54 21.64
CA ALA A 28 -3.21 -6.09 22.49
C ALA A 28 -3.52 -4.77 23.21
N ARG A 29 -4.21 -3.84 22.53
CA ARG A 29 -4.71 -2.60 23.15
C ARG A 29 -5.80 -2.87 24.19
N LYS A 30 -6.70 -3.82 23.92
CA LYS A 30 -7.79 -4.18 24.85
C LYS A 30 -7.32 -4.98 26.06
N SER A 31 -6.23 -5.72 25.94
CA SER A 31 -5.65 -6.50 27.03
C SER A 31 -4.74 -5.69 27.96
N ASP A 32 -4.65 -4.37 27.76
CA ASP A 32 -3.80 -3.43 28.53
C ASP A 32 -2.32 -3.84 28.59
N VAL A 33 -1.88 -4.64 27.62
CA VAL A 33 -0.48 -5.06 27.46
C VAL A 33 0.37 -3.86 27.06
N PHE A 34 -0.20 -2.95 26.27
CA PHE A 34 0.40 -1.67 25.93
C PHE A 34 -0.33 -0.56 26.69
N LYS A 35 0.36 0.00 27.69
CA LYS A 35 -0.11 1.21 28.37
C LYS A 35 -0.13 2.39 27.40
N GLU A 36 -0.95 3.39 27.68
CA GLU A 36 -1.13 4.55 26.79
C GLU A 36 0.20 5.29 26.53
N GLU A 37 1.15 5.27 27.48
CA GLU A 37 2.48 5.87 27.30
C GLU A 37 3.32 5.13 26.24
N ALA A 38 3.12 3.82 26.07
CA ALA A 38 3.86 3.01 25.10
C ALA A 38 3.42 3.29 23.65
N LYS A 39 2.26 3.90 23.44
CA LYS A 39 1.72 4.17 22.10
C LYS A 39 2.63 5.07 21.27
N GLN A 40 3.13 6.15 21.86
CA GLN A 40 4.04 7.07 21.16
C GLN A 40 5.37 6.38 20.87
N SER A 41 5.95 5.68 21.85
CA SER A 41 7.20 4.96 21.67
C SER A 41 7.11 3.87 20.59
N LEU A 42 5.99 3.14 20.51
CA LEU A 42 5.77 2.15 19.44
C LEU A 42 5.68 2.81 18.07
N ALA A 43 4.98 3.94 17.95
CA ALA A 43 4.92 4.69 16.70
C ALA A 43 6.30 5.20 16.29
N ASP A 44 7.09 5.72 17.24
CA ASP A 44 8.44 6.21 16.99
C ASP A 44 9.39 5.07 16.58
N ILE A 45 9.29 3.88 17.19
CA ILE A 45 10.04 2.70 16.77
C ILE A 45 9.65 2.30 15.35
N MET A 46 8.35 2.24 15.05
CA MET A 46 7.91 1.87 13.71
C MET A 46 8.42 2.85 12.65
N LEU A 47 8.21 4.15 12.85
CA LEU A 47 8.54 5.18 11.87
C LEU A 47 10.04 5.45 11.76
N ASN A 48 10.78 5.47 12.87
CA ASN A 48 12.18 5.87 12.86
C ASN A 48 13.17 4.69 12.81
N ILE A 49 12.76 3.48 13.23
CA ILE A 49 13.64 2.32 13.30
C ILE A 49 13.26 1.27 12.27
N THR A 50 11.97 0.91 12.15
CA THR A 50 11.57 -0.19 11.24
C THR A 50 11.35 0.27 9.80
N LEU A 51 10.79 1.47 9.61
CA LEU A 51 10.47 1.99 8.29
C LEU A 51 11.73 2.21 7.43
N PRO A 52 12.82 2.83 7.92
CA PRO A 52 13.97 3.11 7.06
C PRO A 52 14.65 1.85 6.52
N PRO A 53 14.96 0.81 7.32
CA PRO A 53 15.48 -0.46 6.81
C PRO A 53 14.51 -1.15 5.85
N LEU A 54 13.19 -1.07 6.10
CA LEU A 54 12.19 -1.61 5.18
C LEU A 54 12.24 -0.92 3.82
N ILE A 55 12.39 0.42 3.80
CA ILE A 55 12.58 1.19 2.56
C ILE A 55 13.88 0.75 1.86
N PHE A 56 14.99 0.59 2.58
CA PHE A 56 16.23 0.11 1.95
C PHE A 56 16.09 -1.29 1.36
N VAL A 57 15.49 -2.22 2.11
CA VAL A 57 15.29 -3.60 1.64
C VAL A 57 14.33 -3.64 0.44
N SER A 58 13.27 -2.84 0.43
CA SER A 58 12.36 -2.76 -0.72
C SER A 58 13.05 -2.23 -1.98
N MET A 59 14.12 -1.43 -1.84
CA MET A 59 14.97 -0.99 -2.96
C MET A 59 15.98 -2.05 -3.42
N THR A 60 16.27 -3.07 -2.62
CA THR A 60 17.22 -4.15 -2.97
C THR A 60 16.61 -5.29 -3.79
N VAL A 61 15.37 -5.15 -4.25
CA VAL A 61 14.75 -6.15 -5.14
C VAL A 61 15.59 -6.30 -6.41
N ASP A 62 15.88 -7.54 -6.80
CA ASP A 62 16.66 -7.89 -8.00
C ASP A 62 15.92 -7.45 -9.27
N ILE A 63 16.15 -6.20 -9.64
CA ILE A 63 15.60 -5.58 -10.84
C ILE A 63 16.68 -5.68 -11.93
N THR A 64 16.51 -6.62 -12.86
CA THR A 64 17.34 -6.72 -14.06
C THR A 64 16.90 -5.69 -15.11
N TRP A 65 17.83 -5.30 -16.00
CA TRP A 65 17.55 -4.35 -17.08
C TRP A 65 16.40 -4.80 -17.99
N GLU A 66 16.29 -6.10 -18.25
CA GLU A 66 15.18 -6.69 -19.02
C GLU A 66 13.83 -6.53 -18.29
N LYS A 67 13.79 -6.76 -16.97
CA LYS A 67 12.61 -6.54 -16.15
C LYS A 67 12.19 -5.07 -16.14
N LEU A 68 13.14 -4.14 -16.03
CA LEU A 68 12.89 -2.69 -16.13
C LEU A 68 12.21 -2.32 -17.44
N LEU A 69 12.78 -2.76 -18.55
CA LEU A 69 12.24 -2.46 -19.88
C LEU A 69 10.85 -3.06 -20.08
N SER A 70 10.64 -4.30 -19.62
CA SER A 70 9.32 -4.94 -19.69
C SER A 70 8.27 -4.26 -18.79
N GLY A 71 8.71 -3.67 -17.67
CA GLY A 71 7.87 -3.07 -16.65
C GLY A 71 7.75 -1.55 -16.73
N ILE A 72 8.40 -0.88 -17.69
CA ILE A 72 8.50 0.58 -17.74
C ILE A 72 7.15 1.31 -17.83
N VAL A 73 6.10 0.59 -18.24
CA VAL A 73 4.74 1.12 -18.32
C VAL A 73 4.07 1.19 -16.93
N SER A 74 4.51 0.39 -15.95
CA SER A 74 3.86 0.30 -14.64
C SER A 74 3.83 1.60 -13.83
N PRO A 75 4.88 2.46 -13.78
CA PRO A 75 4.81 3.75 -13.11
C PRO A 75 3.81 4.70 -13.77
N PHE A 76 3.68 4.66 -15.11
CA PHE A 76 2.71 5.50 -15.82
C PHE A 76 1.27 5.07 -15.55
N ILE A 77 1.03 3.76 -15.39
CA ILE A 77 -0.27 3.24 -14.96
C ILE A 77 -0.57 3.73 -13.54
N ALA A 78 0.40 3.67 -12.62
CA ALA A 78 0.24 4.17 -11.26
C ALA A 78 -0.12 5.66 -11.24
N LEU A 79 0.63 6.49 -11.97
CA LEU A 79 0.40 7.93 -12.07
C LEU A 79 -1.00 8.24 -12.63
N ALA A 80 -1.43 7.49 -13.66
CA ALA A 80 -2.77 7.63 -14.22
C ALA A 80 -3.86 7.26 -13.22
N LEU A 81 -3.67 6.18 -12.44
CA LEU A 81 -4.59 5.74 -11.40
C LEU A 81 -4.68 6.75 -10.24
N VAL A 82 -3.54 7.28 -9.78
CA VAL A 82 -3.50 8.36 -8.77
C VAL A 82 -4.27 9.58 -9.28
N GLY A 83 -4.00 10.01 -10.52
CA GLY A 83 -4.72 11.12 -11.16
C GLY A 83 -6.23 10.89 -11.23
N LEU A 84 -6.64 9.68 -11.65
CA LEU A 84 -8.04 9.27 -11.69
C LEU A 84 -8.68 9.31 -10.29
N MET A 85 -7.98 8.78 -9.27
CA MET A 85 -8.48 8.76 -7.90
C MET A 85 -8.62 10.17 -7.31
N ILE A 86 -7.72 11.10 -7.64
CA ILE A 86 -7.87 12.51 -7.26
C ILE A 86 -9.14 13.10 -7.88
N ILE A 87 -9.43 12.81 -9.14
CA ILE A 87 -10.64 13.29 -9.83
C ILE A 87 -11.89 12.72 -9.15
N VAL A 88 -11.92 11.41 -8.92
CA VAL A 88 -13.04 10.72 -8.26
C VAL A 88 -13.25 11.26 -6.85
N ALA A 89 -12.19 11.41 -6.06
CA ALA A 89 -12.29 11.92 -4.69
C ALA A 89 -12.76 13.39 -4.64
N LYS A 90 -12.33 14.23 -5.59
CA LYS A 90 -12.86 15.60 -5.71
C LYS A 90 -14.33 15.62 -6.08
N ALA A 91 -14.79 14.74 -6.96
CA ALA A 91 -16.20 14.61 -7.31
C ALA A 91 -17.04 14.17 -6.09
N LEU A 92 -16.58 13.13 -5.37
CA LEU A 92 -17.22 12.66 -4.14
C LEU A 92 -17.25 13.74 -3.05
N GLY A 93 -16.15 14.46 -2.84
CA GLY A 93 -16.07 15.55 -1.85
C GLY A 93 -17.04 16.71 -2.14
N LYS A 94 -17.45 16.91 -3.40
CA LYS A 94 -18.52 17.84 -3.77
C LYS A 94 -19.90 17.28 -3.48
N LEU A 95 -20.15 16.00 -3.79
CA LEU A 95 -21.44 15.34 -3.55
C LEU A 95 -21.77 15.22 -2.06
N VAL A 96 -20.78 14.98 -1.21
CA VAL A 96 -20.95 14.77 0.24
C VAL A 96 -20.98 16.11 1.02
N THR A 97 -21.03 17.27 0.35
CA THR A 97 -21.01 18.60 1.00
C THR A 97 -19.88 18.78 2.02
N MET A 98 -18.70 18.23 1.72
CA MET A 98 -17.56 18.28 2.63
C MET A 98 -17.01 19.72 2.76
N MET A 99 -16.59 20.12 3.96
CA MET A 99 -15.96 21.43 4.20
C MET A 99 -14.76 21.66 3.27
N PRO A 100 -14.62 22.84 2.64
CA PRO A 100 -13.56 23.12 1.67
C PRO A 100 -12.14 22.79 2.18
N GLN A 101 -11.88 23.06 3.45
CA GLN A 101 -10.60 22.82 4.12
C GLN A 101 -10.23 21.34 4.19
N ARG A 102 -11.23 20.43 4.20
CA ARG A 102 -11.00 18.97 4.29
C ARG A 102 -10.94 18.28 2.93
N ARG A 103 -11.40 18.94 1.85
CA ARG A 103 -11.47 18.35 0.51
C ARG A 103 -10.10 18.01 -0.06
N GLY A 104 -9.10 18.85 0.20
CA GLY A 104 -7.71 18.61 -0.22
C GLY A 104 -7.14 17.36 0.43
N THR A 105 -7.19 17.29 1.77
CA THR A 105 -6.75 16.12 2.54
C THR A 105 -7.49 14.86 2.15
N PHE A 106 -8.82 14.93 1.97
CA PHE A 106 -9.63 13.79 1.51
C PHE A 106 -9.17 13.27 0.15
N SER A 107 -8.91 14.17 -0.80
CA SER A 107 -8.49 13.76 -2.15
C SER A 107 -7.14 13.05 -2.16
N ILE A 108 -6.19 13.55 -1.35
CA ILE A 108 -4.86 12.93 -1.23
C ILE A 108 -4.96 11.57 -0.52
N LEU A 109 -5.71 11.48 0.59
CA LEU A 109 -5.90 10.23 1.32
C LEU A 109 -6.57 9.13 0.48
N CYS A 110 -7.48 9.50 -0.43
CA CYS A 110 -8.08 8.53 -1.35
C CYS A 110 -7.15 8.13 -2.49
N ALA A 111 -6.27 9.02 -2.93
CA ALA A 111 -5.42 8.79 -4.09
C ALA A 111 -4.07 8.14 -3.78
N MET A 112 -3.59 8.25 -2.54
CA MET A 112 -2.34 7.64 -2.07
C MET A 112 -2.63 6.25 -1.48
N PRO A 113 -2.39 5.15 -2.22
CA PRO A 113 -2.58 3.80 -1.69
C PRO A 113 -1.50 3.43 -0.67
N ASN A 114 -1.82 2.49 0.21
CA ASN A 114 -0.83 1.87 1.08
C ASN A 114 -0.23 0.61 0.40
N THR A 115 0.63 0.84 -0.57
CA THR A 115 1.32 -0.21 -1.34
C THR A 115 2.34 -0.96 -0.51
N ALA A 116 3.15 -0.27 0.27
CA ALA A 116 4.23 -0.91 1.04
C ALA A 116 3.72 -1.92 2.08
N PHE A 117 2.65 -1.60 2.82
CA PHE A 117 2.16 -2.46 3.90
C PHE A 117 1.02 -3.40 3.50
N ILE A 118 0.23 -3.06 2.48
CA ILE A 118 -0.89 -3.91 2.03
C ILE A 118 -0.62 -4.46 0.63
N GLY A 119 -0.25 -3.61 -0.33
CA GLY A 119 -0.05 -4.02 -1.72
C GLY A 119 1.06 -5.06 -1.92
N PHE A 120 2.26 -4.80 -1.40
CA PHE A 120 3.43 -5.67 -1.59
C PHE A 120 3.26 -7.06 -0.94
N PRO A 121 2.81 -7.20 0.32
CA PRO A 121 2.56 -8.53 0.89
C PRO A 121 1.53 -9.33 0.10
N VAL A 122 0.47 -8.67 -0.39
CA VAL A 122 -0.57 -9.33 -1.20
C VAL A 122 0.02 -9.79 -2.53
N ILE A 123 0.71 -8.91 -3.26
CA ILE A 123 1.31 -9.27 -4.55
C ILE A 123 2.36 -10.37 -4.38
N LEU A 124 3.24 -10.27 -3.39
CA LEU A 124 4.24 -11.31 -3.10
C LEU A 124 3.57 -12.67 -2.83
N SER A 125 2.45 -12.70 -2.12
CA SER A 125 1.74 -13.93 -1.79
C SER A 125 1.00 -14.61 -2.96
N ILE A 126 0.77 -13.88 -4.05
CA ILE A 126 0.00 -14.34 -5.21
C ILE A 126 0.91 -14.55 -6.42
N LEU A 127 1.76 -13.56 -6.71
CA LEU A 127 2.58 -13.46 -7.90
C LEU A 127 4.07 -13.69 -7.63
N GLY A 128 4.44 -13.97 -6.37
CA GLY A 128 5.81 -14.23 -5.96
C GLY A 128 6.74 -13.04 -6.16
N GLN A 129 8.04 -13.32 -6.21
CA GLN A 129 9.08 -12.30 -6.32
C GLN A 129 9.06 -11.56 -7.65
N GLU A 130 8.61 -12.21 -8.73
CA GLU A 130 8.49 -11.57 -10.04
C GLU A 130 7.39 -10.52 -10.07
N GLY A 131 6.20 -10.83 -9.54
CA GLY A 131 5.13 -9.84 -9.40
C GLY A 131 5.50 -8.72 -8.43
N LEU A 132 6.23 -9.02 -7.35
CA LEU A 132 6.73 -8.00 -6.43
C LEU A 132 7.65 -7.00 -7.12
N ALA A 133 8.54 -7.45 -8.01
CA ALA A 133 9.40 -6.55 -8.77
C ALA A 133 8.60 -5.55 -9.63
N TYR A 134 7.54 -6.01 -10.29
CA TYR A 134 6.64 -5.11 -11.04
C TYR A 134 5.83 -4.17 -10.13
N ALA A 135 5.45 -4.62 -8.94
CA ALA A 135 4.76 -3.80 -7.95
C ALA A 135 5.65 -2.70 -7.36
N VAL A 136 6.93 -2.98 -7.12
CA VAL A 136 7.91 -1.98 -6.69
C VAL A 136 8.15 -0.95 -7.80
N LEU A 137 8.22 -1.39 -9.06
CA LEU A 137 8.29 -0.45 -10.19
C LEU A 137 7.02 0.41 -10.30
N TYR A 138 5.84 -0.18 -10.12
CA TYR A 138 4.58 0.55 -10.09
C TYR A 138 4.58 1.65 -9.02
N ASP A 139 5.13 1.37 -7.84
CA ASP A 139 5.17 2.29 -6.70
C ASP A 139 5.97 3.58 -6.96
N ILE A 140 6.89 3.57 -7.94
CA ILE A 140 7.65 4.77 -8.36
C ILE A 140 6.72 5.84 -8.94
N GLY A 141 5.59 5.44 -9.52
CA GLY A 141 4.63 6.36 -10.15
C GLY A 141 3.56 6.90 -9.20
N ILE A 142 3.63 6.55 -7.91
CA ILE A 142 2.73 7.02 -6.85
C ILE A 142 3.32 8.27 -6.20
#